data_AF-A0A968DYK2-F1
#
_entry.id   AF-A0A968DYK2-F1
#
_cell.length_a   1.000
_cell.length_b   1.000
_cell.length_c   1.000
_cell.angle_alpha   90.00
_cell.angle_beta   90.00
_cell.angle_gamma   90.00
#
_symmetry.space_group_name_H-M   'P 1'
#
loop_
_entity.id
_entity.type
_entity.pdbx_description
1 polymer ?
#
loop_
_entity_poly.entity_id
_entity_poly.type
_entity_poly.pdbx_seq_one_letter_code
_entity_poly.pdbx_strand_id
1 'polypeptide(L)'
;WVPNHKNIVVYTAGWAGKFIPILGEMLLSMLEVDLETFQFGPYAIDRSHFNIQWQKIRGETSPYFKRGLQDGMELDVAIVGAGASGLYSGYRLKTGIDKNGRTPDLNVQVFEMSERIGGRLESVQLPGMDVVGEIGGMRYMTSQRIVTALIEDVFATQYGLEAVDFPMGSPYHHLFYLRGQRFFASAFQQTEVTGEKFRTRYFVDEEYQGKSADAIFNEIVSNVLEADGYSLEKIQDSQDPRREWNQVKKKLRYRFEGPYQDKYVYEIGFWNLIKDQTSQECYEFLAQAGGYYSNTINWNAAEAFPYMVGDFADSTTKYKTIQDGYDQILVCLANSFIQAGGDIWVCNRLITFDKNPD
;
A
#
# COMPACT_ATOMS: atom_id res chain seq x y z
N TRP A 1 -21.35 3.69 -15.22
CA TRP A 1 -22.75 3.89 -15.62
C TRP A 1 -23.58 2.90 -14.82
N VAL A 2 -24.37 3.39 -13.88
CA VAL A 2 -25.44 2.59 -13.26
C VAL A 2 -26.65 2.72 -14.19
N PRO A 3 -27.22 1.62 -14.70
CA PRO A 3 -28.42 1.69 -15.53
C PRO A 3 -29.49 2.53 -14.82
N ASN A 4 -30.14 3.44 -15.57
CA ASN A 4 -31.19 4.37 -15.10
C ASN A 4 -30.77 5.61 -14.30
N HIS A 5 -29.48 5.82 -14.05
CA HIS A 5 -29.02 7.02 -13.36
C HIS A 5 -27.98 7.79 -14.19
N LYS A 6 -28.46 8.64 -15.11
CA LYS A 6 -27.62 9.48 -16.00
C LYS A 6 -26.72 10.47 -15.25
N ASN A 7 -26.98 10.70 -13.96
CA ASN A 7 -26.32 11.70 -13.13
C ASN A 7 -25.44 11.08 -12.04
N ILE A 8 -25.35 9.74 -11.96
CA ILE A 8 -24.48 9.08 -10.98
C ILE A 8 -23.12 8.80 -11.62
N VAL A 9 -22.12 9.53 -11.15
CA VAL A 9 -20.72 9.23 -11.38
C VAL A 9 -20.26 8.32 -10.25
N VAL A 10 -20.16 7.02 -10.53
CA VAL A 10 -19.47 6.08 -9.63
C VAL A 10 -17.98 6.22 -9.92
N TYR A 11 -17.23 6.77 -8.97
CA TYR A 11 -15.78 6.86 -9.02
C TYR A 11 -15.18 5.77 -8.13
N THR A 12 -14.56 4.76 -8.74
CA THR A 12 -13.70 3.81 -8.03
C THR A 12 -12.30 3.99 -8.58
N ALA A 13 -11.44 4.63 -7.81
CA ALA A 13 -10.01 4.62 -8.08
C ALA A 13 -9.30 4.13 -6.82
N GLY A 14 -8.33 3.25 -7.00
CA GLY A 14 -7.23 3.15 -6.04
C GLY A 14 -6.41 4.45 -6.05
N TRP A 15 -5.21 4.43 -5.47
CA TRP A 15 -4.30 5.59 -5.30
C TRP A 15 -3.85 6.34 -6.60
N ALA A 16 -4.50 6.08 -7.73
CA ALA A 16 -4.25 6.53 -9.09
C ALA A 16 -4.85 7.91 -9.47
N GLY A 17 -5.67 8.52 -8.62
CA GLY A 17 -6.42 9.73 -8.98
C GLY A 17 -5.72 11.03 -8.59
N LYS A 18 -5.50 11.94 -9.56
CA LYS A 18 -5.11 13.34 -9.30
C LYS A 18 -6.16 14.15 -8.52
N PHE A 19 -7.38 13.64 -8.37
CA PHE A 19 -8.46 14.22 -7.56
C PHE A 19 -8.60 13.61 -6.15
N ILE A 20 -7.76 12.65 -5.79
CA ILE A 20 -7.79 11.98 -4.48
C ILE A 20 -7.66 12.95 -3.30
N PRO A 21 -6.83 14.02 -3.35
CA PRO A 21 -6.76 14.95 -2.23
C PRO A 21 -8.10 15.63 -1.99
N ILE A 22 -8.75 16.15 -3.04
CA ILE A 22 -10.04 16.86 -2.93
C ILE A 22 -11.15 15.89 -2.52
N LEU A 23 -11.31 14.75 -3.21
CA LEU A 23 -12.38 13.81 -2.88
C LEU A 23 -12.16 13.14 -1.52
N GLY A 24 -10.91 12.80 -1.19
CA GLY A 24 -10.53 12.26 0.11
C GLY A 24 -10.77 13.27 1.22
N GLU A 25 -10.39 14.53 1.03
CA GLU A 25 -10.68 15.63 1.95
C GLU A 25 -12.20 15.86 2.08
N MET A 26 -12.97 15.81 1.00
CA MET A 26 -14.44 15.87 1.06
C MET A 26 -15.00 14.72 1.88
N LEU A 27 -14.58 13.47 1.62
CA LEU A 27 -15.04 12.30 2.36
C LEU A 27 -14.68 12.39 3.85
N LEU A 28 -13.45 12.81 4.18
CA LEU A 28 -13.03 13.03 5.57
C LEU A 28 -13.84 14.14 6.24
N SER A 29 -14.04 15.27 5.55
CA SER A 29 -14.80 16.41 6.08
C SER A 29 -16.29 16.08 6.21
N MET A 30 -16.83 15.17 5.39
CA MET A 30 -18.20 14.63 5.54
C MET A 30 -18.39 13.81 6.82
N LEU A 31 -17.32 13.27 7.41
CA LEU A 31 -17.36 12.58 8.71
C LEU A 31 -17.45 13.56 9.90
N GLU A 32 -17.30 14.86 9.64
CA GLU A 32 -17.51 15.92 10.62
C GLU A 32 -19.00 16.33 10.64
N VAL A 33 -19.55 16.48 11.85
CA VAL A 33 -21.01 16.51 12.07
C VAL A 33 -21.65 17.82 11.59
N ASP A 34 -20.86 18.89 11.41
CA ASP A 34 -21.38 20.26 11.25
C ASP A 34 -20.94 20.97 9.93
N LEU A 35 -20.40 20.24 8.96
CA LEU A 35 -19.99 20.85 7.69
C LEU A 35 -21.20 21.02 6.75
N GLU A 36 -21.51 22.24 6.33
CA GLU A 36 -22.59 22.53 5.35
C GLU A 36 -22.08 22.66 3.90
N THR A 37 -20.83 23.11 3.71
CA THR A 37 -20.22 23.34 2.39
C THR A 37 -18.76 22.92 2.36
N PHE A 38 -18.30 22.34 1.26
CA PHE A 38 -16.87 22.10 0.99
C PHE A 38 -16.28 23.28 0.23
N GLN A 39 -15.15 23.81 0.69
CA GLN A 39 -14.47 24.96 0.08
C GLN A 39 -13.17 24.53 -0.58
N PHE A 40 -13.07 24.69 -1.90
CA PHE A 40 -11.87 24.37 -2.69
C PHE A 40 -11.48 25.56 -3.57
N GLY A 41 -10.61 26.43 -3.04
CA GLY A 41 -10.24 27.67 -3.71
C GLY A 41 -11.47 28.57 -3.90
N PRO A 42 -11.83 28.98 -5.14
CA PRO A 42 -13.01 29.81 -5.39
C PRO A 42 -14.33 29.02 -5.47
N TYR A 43 -14.30 27.68 -5.33
CA TYR A 43 -15.47 26.83 -5.51
C TYR A 43 -16.05 26.39 -4.16
N ALA A 44 -17.36 26.56 -4.01
CA ALA A 44 -18.14 26.04 -2.89
C ALA A 44 -19.08 24.93 -3.38
N ILE A 45 -19.05 23.78 -2.72
CA ILE A 45 -19.93 22.64 -3.02
C ILE A 45 -20.84 22.42 -1.83
N ASP A 46 -22.15 22.53 -2.05
CA ASP A 46 -23.17 22.29 -1.01
C ASP A 46 -23.21 20.82 -0.60
N ARG A 47 -23.18 20.54 0.71
CA ARG A 47 -23.27 19.18 1.24
C ARG A 47 -24.58 18.49 0.89
N SER A 48 -25.67 19.23 0.73
CA SER A 48 -26.99 18.67 0.37
C SER A 48 -27.00 17.96 -0.98
N HIS A 49 -26.02 18.21 -1.86
CA HIS A 49 -25.83 17.46 -3.09
C HIS A 49 -25.43 15.99 -2.85
N PHE A 50 -25.00 15.66 -1.62
CA PHE A 50 -24.62 14.32 -1.21
C PHE A 50 -25.67 13.78 -0.23
N ASN A 51 -26.42 12.76 -0.67
CA ASN A 51 -27.41 12.10 0.19
C ASN A 51 -26.72 11.04 1.05
N ILE A 52 -26.06 11.46 2.12
CA ILE A 52 -25.36 10.52 3.02
C ILE A 52 -25.60 10.89 4.49
N GLN A 53 -26.28 9.99 5.21
CA GLN A 53 -26.48 10.08 6.65
C GLN A 53 -25.37 9.31 7.37
N TRP A 54 -24.23 9.98 7.56
CA TRP A 54 -23.12 9.37 8.28
C TRP A 54 -23.40 9.33 9.79
N GLN A 55 -23.63 8.14 10.36
CA GLN A 55 -23.37 7.90 11.79
C GLN A 55 -21.88 7.67 12.01
N LYS A 56 -21.28 8.44 12.90
CA LYS A 56 -19.88 8.26 13.27
C LYS A 56 -19.73 7.00 14.12
N ILE A 57 -19.58 5.83 13.50
CA ILE A 57 -19.02 4.66 14.18
C ILE A 57 -17.50 4.85 14.14
N ARG A 58 -17.00 5.88 14.85
CA ARG A 58 -15.61 5.83 15.28
C ARG A 58 -15.55 4.66 16.24
N GLY A 59 -14.64 3.71 16.01
CA GLY A 59 -14.26 2.79 17.07
C GLY A 59 -14.00 3.64 18.31
N GLU A 60 -14.81 3.47 19.35
CA GLU A 60 -14.68 4.22 20.58
C GLU A 60 -13.22 4.16 20.98
N THR A 61 -12.61 5.31 21.32
CA THR A 61 -11.26 5.28 21.87
C THR A 61 -11.31 4.36 23.05
N SER A 62 -10.61 3.23 22.94
CA SER A 62 -10.61 2.17 23.92
C SER A 62 -10.50 2.78 25.32
N PRO A 63 -11.35 2.39 26.30
CA PRO A 63 -11.21 2.88 27.67
C PRO A 63 -9.85 2.52 28.28
N TYR A 64 -9.11 1.62 27.63
CA TYR A 64 -7.76 1.21 28.01
C TYR A 64 -6.66 2.18 27.53
N PHE A 65 -6.96 3.17 26.67
CA PHE A 65 -5.98 4.16 26.26
C PHE A 65 -5.82 5.26 27.31
N LYS A 66 -4.58 5.51 27.70
CA LYS A 66 -4.23 6.59 28.62
C LYS A 66 -4.13 7.92 27.87
N ARG A 67 -4.45 8.99 28.58
CA ARG A 67 -4.36 10.38 28.11
C ARG A 67 -3.68 11.23 29.16
N GLY A 68 -3.17 12.38 28.72
CA GLY A 68 -2.46 13.32 29.59
C GLY A 68 -0.95 13.07 29.62
N LEU A 69 -0.29 13.76 30.54
CA LEU A 69 1.15 13.73 30.75
C LEU A 69 1.44 13.26 32.18
N GLN A 70 2.43 12.39 32.33
CA GLN A 70 2.99 12.04 33.63
C GLN A 70 4.45 12.53 33.68
N ASP A 71 4.69 13.54 34.52
CA ASP A 71 6.03 14.08 34.71
C ASP A 71 6.92 13.09 35.46
N GLY A 72 8.22 13.08 35.14
CA GLY A 72 9.20 12.17 35.74
C GLY A 72 8.94 10.68 35.51
N MET A 73 8.22 10.29 34.45
CA MET A 73 8.02 8.89 34.11
C MET A 73 9.34 8.21 33.70
N GLU A 74 9.70 7.14 34.38
CA GLU A 74 10.84 6.28 34.04
C GLU A 74 10.37 4.97 33.42
N LEU A 75 10.91 4.62 32.25
CA LEU A 75 10.59 3.43 31.47
C LEU A 75 11.87 2.74 31.03
N ASP A 76 11.82 1.42 30.86
CA ASP A 76 12.89 0.70 30.16
C ASP A 76 12.83 0.97 28.65
N VAL A 77 11.62 1.06 28.09
CA VAL A 77 11.40 1.31 26.66
C VAL A 77 10.21 2.25 26.44
N ALA A 78 10.47 3.39 25.81
CA ALA A 78 9.45 4.26 25.23
C ALA A 78 9.34 4.00 23.71
N ILE A 79 8.14 3.64 23.24
CA ILE A 79 7.86 3.43 21.81
C ILE A 79 7.06 4.63 21.30
N VAL A 80 7.53 5.26 20.23
CA VAL A 80 6.90 6.47 19.68
C VAL A 80 6.19 6.13 18.37
N GLY A 81 4.86 6.20 18.39
CA GLY A 81 3.94 5.89 17.31
C GLY A 81 3.23 4.55 17.49
N ALA A 82 1.90 4.55 17.57
CA ALA A 82 1.07 3.35 17.69
C ALA A 82 0.61 2.80 16.32
N GLY A 83 1.49 2.85 15.31
CA GLY A 83 1.30 2.15 14.04
C GLY A 83 1.76 0.69 14.09
N ALA A 84 1.75 0.02 12.94
CA ALA A 84 2.14 -1.40 12.84
C ALA A 84 3.50 -1.73 13.50
N SER A 85 4.53 -0.91 13.27
CA SER A 85 5.85 -1.13 13.84
C SER A 85 5.88 -0.97 15.36
N GLY A 86 5.24 0.07 15.90
CA GLY A 86 5.24 0.34 17.33
C GLY A 86 4.46 -0.68 18.12
N LEU A 87 3.25 -1.01 17.65
CA LEU A 87 2.40 -2.03 18.29
C LEU A 87 3.03 -3.42 18.23
N TYR A 88 3.61 -3.80 17.08
CA TYR A 88 4.33 -5.07 16.98
C TYR A 88 5.57 -5.12 17.89
N SER A 89 6.32 -4.02 17.98
CA SER A 89 7.48 -3.94 18.87
C SER A 89 7.07 -4.07 20.35
N GLY A 90 6.02 -3.34 20.78
CA GLY A 90 5.49 -3.43 22.13
C GLY A 90 5.01 -4.85 22.46
N TYR A 91 4.19 -5.43 21.59
CA TYR A 91 3.74 -6.82 21.71
C TYR A 91 4.91 -7.79 21.86
N ARG A 92 5.92 -7.72 20.99
CA ARG A 92 7.09 -8.62 21.02
C ARG A 92 7.99 -8.41 22.24
N LEU A 93 8.14 -7.19 22.74
CA LEU A 93 8.91 -6.93 23.96
C LEU A 93 8.23 -7.50 25.21
N LYS A 94 6.89 -7.49 25.25
CA LYS A 94 6.11 -7.98 26.40
C LYS A 94 5.78 -9.48 26.35
N THR A 95 5.73 -10.08 25.16
CA THR A 95 5.28 -11.47 24.98
C THR A 95 6.33 -12.38 24.33
N GLY A 96 7.34 -11.80 23.70
CA GLY A 96 8.39 -12.55 23.02
C GLY A 96 9.26 -13.32 24.00
N ILE A 97 9.79 -14.44 23.52
CA ILE A 97 10.71 -15.29 24.27
C ILE A 97 12.11 -15.09 23.68
N ASP A 98 13.10 -14.86 24.55
CA ASP A 98 14.50 -14.73 24.15
C ASP A 98 15.13 -16.10 23.81
N LYS A 99 16.41 -16.09 23.41
CA LYS A 99 17.16 -17.31 23.09
C LYS A 99 17.27 -18.32 24.25
N ASN A 100 16.98 -17.90 25.47
CA ASN A 100 17.06 -18.72 26.69
C ASN A 100 15.68 -19.16 27.20
N GLY A 101 14.60 -18.89 26.47
CA GLY A 101 13.26 -19.27 26.90
C GLY A 101 12.60 -18.28 27.87
N ARG A 102 13.10 -17.04 27.99
CA ARG A 102 12.60 -16.05 28.96
C ARG A 102 11.85 -14.91 28.28
N THR A 103 10.76 -14.46 28.89
CA THR A 103 10.09 -13.22 28.52
C THR A 103 10.80 -12.03 29.18
N PRO A 104 11.14 -10.97 28.44
CA PRO A 104 11.71 -9.77 29.03
C PRO A 104 10.76 -9.13 30.05
N ASP A 105 11.25 -8.90 31.27
CA ASP A 105 10.55 -8.10 32.28
C ASP A 105 10.93 -6.63 32.10
N LEU A 106 10.26 -5.97 31.15
CA LEU A 106 10.48 -4.58 30.80
C LEU A 106 9.21 -3.75 31.03
N ASN A 107 9.38 -2.55 31.58
CA ASN A 107 8.38 -1.51 31.59
C ASN A 107 8.37 -0.79 30.23
N VAL A 108 7.40 -1.17 29.40
CA VAL A 108 7.27 -0.72 28.01
C VAL A 108 5.96 0.02 27.82
N GLN A 109 6.03 1.23 27.26
CA GLN A 109 4.85 2.02 26.94
C GLN A 109 4.93 2.61 25.52
N VAL A 110 3.78 2.80 24.90
CA VAL A 110 3.63 3.36 23.54
C VAL A 110 3.00 4.74 23.64
N PHE A 111 3.57 5.72 22.94
CA PHE A 111 3.09 7.10 22.87
C PHE A 111 2.69 7.44 21.44
N GLU A 112 1.45 7.86 21.25
CA GLU A 112 0.85 8.14 19.95
C GLU A 112 0.32 9.57 19.90
N MET A 113 0.68 10.29 18.84
CA MET A 113 0.29 11.70 18.68
C MET A 113 -1.20 11.87 18.42
N SER A 114 -1.81 10.98 17.64
CA SER A 114 -3.22 11.05 17.30
C SER A 114 -4.12 10.49 18.41
N GLU A 115 -5.44 10.58 18.21
CA GLU A 115 -6.44 10.03 19.13
C GLU A 115 -6.70 8.52 18.92
N ARG A 116 -6.04 7.90 17.93
CA ARG A 116 -6.24 6.50 17.53
C ARG A 116 -4.91 5.78 17.35
N ILE A 117 -4.95 4.47 17.47
CA ILE A 117 -3.86 3.60 17.01
C ILE A 117 -4.03 3.31 15.51
N GLY A 118 -3.09 2.56 14.92
CA GLY A 118 -3.25 2.00 13.58
C GLY A 118 -2.33 2.63 12.53
N GLY A 119 -1.94 3.89 12.74
CA GLY A 119 -1.05 4.59 11.82
C GLY A 119 -1.65 4.70 10.41
N ARG A 120 -1.10 3.94 9.45
CA ARG A 120 -1.53 3.92 8.03
C ARG A 120 -2.55 2.82 7.69
N LEU A 121 -3.04 2.08 8.69
CA LEU A 121 -4.17 1.17 8.53
C LEU A 121 -5.36 1.74 9.30
N GLU A 122 -6.50 1.82 8.63
CA GLU A 122 -7.76 2.29 9.19
C GLU A 122 -8.89 1.70 8.36
N SER A 123 -9.75 0.94 9.00
CA SER A 123 -10.91 0.31 8.39
C SER A 123 -12.16 0.98 8.94
N VAL A 124 -13.05 1.41 8.06
CA VAL A 124 -14.24 2.18 8.41
C VAL A 124 -15.44 1.56 7.73
N GLN A 125 -16.41 1.13 8.53
CA GLN A 125 -17.74 0.84 8.00
C GLN A 125 -18.49 2.16 7.82
N LEU A 126 -18.73 2.50 6.57
CA LEU A 126 -19.46 3.68 6.17
C LEU A 126 -20.97 3.46 6.41
N PRO A 127 -21.67 4.36 7.12
CA PRO A 127 -23.10 4.26 7.38
C PRO A 127 -23.96 3.94 6.15
N GLY A 128 -24.83 2.95 6.30
CA GLY A 128 -25.67 2.43 5.21
C GLY A 128 -24.94 1.47 4.27
N MET A 129 -23.69 1.11 4.54
CA MET A 129 -22.96 0.06 3.83
C MET A 129 -22.83 -1.19 4.69
N ASP A 130 -23.05 -2.35 4.07
CA ASP A 130 -22.80 -3.67 4.68
C ASP A 130 -21.35 -4.15 4.45
N VAL A 131 -20.47 -3.25 4.03
CA VAL A 131 -19.07 -3.53 3.75
C VAL A 131 -18.17 -2.52 4.45
N VAL A 132 -17.01 -3.00 4.88
CA VAL A 132 -15.96 -2.18 5.48
C VAL A 132 -15.09 -1.59 4.37
N GLY A 133 -14.92 -0.28 4.40
CA GLY A 133 -14.01 0.45 3.52
C GLY A 133 -12.63 0.61 4.16
N GLU A 134 -11.57 0.56 3.34
CA GLU A 134 -10.19 0.67 3.81
C GLU A 134 -9.62 2.05 3.48
N ILE A 135 -9.20 2.78 4.52
CA ILE A 135 -8.53 4.08 4.45
C ILE A 135 -7.03 3.86 4.72
N GLY A 136 -6.38 3.07 3.85
CA GLY A 136 -4.98 2.71 4.04
C GLY A 136 -4.58 1.43 3.32
N GLY A 137 -3.80 0.58 4.00
CA GLY A 137 -3.57 -0.79 3.54
C GLY A 137 -4.85 -1.62 3.62
N MET A 138 -5.05 -2.51 2.67
CA MET A 138 -6.32 -3.25 2.50
C MET A 138 -6.16 -4.75 2.30
N ARG A 139 -4.92 -5.24 2.18
CA ARG A 139 -4.63 -6.63 1.84
C ARG A 139 -3.18 -6.99 2.16
N TYR A 140 -2.91 -8.29 2.25
CA TYR A 140 -1.58 -8.88 2.34
C TYR A 140 -1.41 -10.02 1.34
N MET A 141 -0.15 -10.37 1.09
CA MET A 141 0.22 -11.59 0.35
C MET A 141 0.55 -12.69 1.34
N THR A 142 0.09 -13.92 1.10
CA THR A 142 0.36 -15.06 1.98
C THR A 142 1.86 -15.39 2.10
N SER A 143 2.68 -14.96 1.14
CA SER A 143 4.15 -15.03 1.19
C SER A 143 4.78 -14.17 2.30
N GLN A 144 4.05 -13.19 2.85
CA GLN A 144 4.50 -12.32 3.94
C GLN A 144 4.39 -13.01 5.31
N ARG A 145 5.30 -13.94 5.58
CA ARG A 145 5.29 -14.87 6.73
C ARG A 145 4.89 -14.26 8.08
N ILE A 146 5.41 -13.08 8.45
CA ILE A 146 5.11 -12.45 9.75
C ILE A 146 3.63 -12.04 9.83
N VAL A 147 3.13 -11.34 8.81
CA VAL A 147 1.76 -10.86 8.76
C VAL A 147 0.79 -12.03 8.66
N THR A 148 1.08 -13.00 7.78
CA THR A 148 0.28 -14.22 7.63
C THR A 148 0.19 -14.98 8.97
N ALA A 149 1.31 -15.21 9.66
CA ALA A 149 1.30 -15.97 10.93
C ALA A 149 0.55 -15.22 12.05
N LEU A 150 0.68 -13.89 12.13
CA LEU A 150 -0.08 -13.11 13.10
C LEU A 150 -1.59 -13.21 12.85
N ILE A 151 -2.02 -13.11 11.58
CA ILE A 151 -3.42 -13.13 11.19
C ILE A 151 -4.00 -14.54 11.32
N GLU A 152 -3.43 -15.49 10.59
CA GLU A 152 -4.04 -16.81 10.33
C GLU A 152 -3.75 -17.84 11.43
N ASP A 153 -2.71 -17.64 12.25
CA ASP A 153 -2.36 -18.57 13.32
C ASP A 153 -2.63 -17.96 14.71
N VAL A 154 -1.94 -16.85 15.03
CA VAL A 154 -1.93 -16.28 16.39
C VAL A 154 -3.27 -15.65 16.74
N PHE A 155 -3.71 -14.66 15.95
CA PHE A 155 -4.91 -13.90 16.26
C PHE A 155 -6.21 -14.55 15.76
N ALA A 156 -6.14 -15.45 14.79
CA ALA A 156 -7.23 -16.38 14.51
C ALA A 156 -7.57 -17.20 15.77
N THR A 157 -6.56 -17.75 16.45
CA THR A 157 -6.78 -18.54 17.67
C THR A 157 -7.16 -17.67 18.87
N GLN A 158 -6.48 -16.54 19.05
CA GLN A 158 -6.64 -15.70 20.26
C GLN A 158 -7.89 -14.82 20.24
N TYR A 159 -8.27 -14.31 19.05
CA TYR A 159 -9.34 -13.32 18.90
C TYR A 159 -10.41 -13.72 17.88
N GLY A 160 -10.29 -14.88 17.23
CA GLY A 160 -11.23 -15.31 16.19
C GLY A 160 -11.08 -14.52 14.88
N LEU A 161 -9.90 -13.95 14.63
CA LEU A 161 -9.64 -13.14 13.44
C LEU A 161 -9.73 -14.00 12.17
N GLU A 162 -10.63 -13.65 11.24
CA GLU A 162 -10.88 -14.42 10.02
C GLU A 162 -10.21 -13.79 8.80
N ALA A 163 -9.32 -14.55 8.15
CA ALA A 163 -8.72 -14.15 6.88
C ALA A 163 -9.59 -14.57 5.70
N VAL A 164 -9.93 -13.62 4.83
CA VAL A 164 -10.76 -13.82 3.64
C VAL A 164 -10.02 -13.46 2.36
N ASP A 165 -10.43 -14.02 1.23
CA ASP A 165 -9.82 -13.69 -0.06
C ASP A 165 -10.10 -12.23 -0.44
N PHE A 166 -9.08 -11.55 -0.98
CA PHE A 166 -9.24 -10.21 -1.55
C PHE A 166 -9.42 -10.32 -3.07
N PRO A 167 -10.64 -10.18 -3.61
CA PRO A 167 -10.90 -10.45 -5.02
C PRO A 167 -10.23 -9.41 -5.90
N MET A 168 -9.36 -9.87 -6.81
CA MET A 168 -8.74 -9.02 -7.82
C MET A 168 -9.63 -8.76 -9.04
N GLY A 169 -10.78 -9.42 -9.12
CA GLY A 169 -11.71 -9.35 -10.25
C GLY A 169 -11.22 -10.14 -11.47
N SER A 170 -11.80 -9.85 -12.64
CA SER A 170 -11.51 -10.54 -13.90
C SER A 170 -11.10 -9.52 -14.98
N PRO A 171 -10.07 -9.80 -15.80
CA PRO A 171 -9.70 -8.92 -16.92
C PRO A 171 -10.85 -8.60 -17.89
N TYR A 172 -11.85 -9.47 -17.99
CA TYR A 172 -13.05 -9.26 -18.81
C TYR A 172 -14.01 -8.19 -18.24
N HIS A 173 -13.85 -7.84 -16.97
CA HIS A 173 -14.68 -6.85 -16.28
C HIS A 173 -13.87 -5.63 -15.80
N HIS A 174 -12.54 -5.66 -15.86
CA HIS A 174 -11.68 -4.53 -15.53
C HIS A 174 -11.71 -3.49 -16.63
N LEU A 175 -12.19 -2.29 -16.32
CA LEU A 175 -12.35 -1.23 -17.28
C LEU A 175 -11.15 -0.28 -17.28
N PHE A 176 -10.58 -0.07 -18.47
CA PHE A 176 -9.60 0.96 -18.74
C PHE A 176 -10.26 2.16 -19.42
N TYR A 177 -9.84 3.36 -19.03
CA TYR A 177 -10.19 4.61 -19.71
C TYR A 177 -8.94 5.48 -19.89
N LEU A 178 -8.34 5.42 -21.07
CA LEU A 178 -7.08 6.11 -21.36
C LEU A 178 -7.21 7.02 -22.59
N ARG A 179 -6.85 8.30 -22.48
CA ARG A 179 -6.96 9.30 -23.56
C ARG A 179 -8.30 9.27 -24.32
N GLY A 180 -9.39 9.05 -23.60
CA GLY A 180 -10.75 8.96 -24.17
C GLY A 180 -11.08 7.63 -24.87
N GLN A 181 -10.22 6.62 -24.76
CA GLN A 181 -10.47 5.25 -25.21
C GLN A 181 -10.94 4.40 -24.03
N ARG A 182 -12.11 3.78 -24.16
CA ARG A 182 -12.69 2.87 -23.17
C ARG A 182 -12.57 1.43 -23.67
N PHE A 183 -12.01 0.54 -22.86
CA PHE A 183 -11.84 -0.87 -23.19
C PHE A 183 -11.73 -1.73 -21.93
N PHE A 184 -11.88 -3.05 -22.06
CA PHE A 184 -11.63 -4.00 -20.96
C PHE A 184 -10.18 -4.47 -20.97
N ALA A 185 -9.61 -4.83 -19.83
CA ALA A 185 -8.24 -5.32 -19.72
C ALA A 185 -7.97 -6.53 -20.62
N SER A 186 -8.97 -7.36 -20.87
CA SER A 186 -8.92 -8.48 -21.82
C SER A 186 -8.57 -8.07 -23.27
N ALA A 187 -8.68 -6.79 -23.63
CA ALA A 187 -8.22 -6.31 -24.93
C ALA A 187 -6.72 -6.54 -25.16
N PHE A 188 -5.90 -6.54 -24.11
CA PHE A 188 -4.47 -6.88 -24.24
C PHE A 188 -4.21 -8.36 -24.57
N GLN A 189 -5.21 -9.24 -24.41
CA GLN A 189 -5.15 -10.65 -24.79
C GLN A 189 -5.67 -10.88 -26.22
N GLN A 190 -6.13 -9.84 -26.92
CA GLN A 190 -6.76 -9.96 -28.23
C GLN A 190 -5.84 -10.65 -29.25
N THR A 191 -4.53 -10.40 -29.22
CA THR A 191 -3.57 -10.99 -30.16
C THR A 191 -3.58 -12.52 -30.11
N GLU A 192 -3.80 -13.11 -28.93
CA GLU A 192 -3.88 -14.58 -28.75
C GLU A 192 -5.12 -15.19 -29.42
N VAL A 193 -6.16 -14.38 -29.63
CA VAL A 193 -7.45 -14.81 -30.18
C VAL A 193 -7.57 -14.48 -31.66
N THR A 194 -7.14 -13.29 -32.08
CA THR A 194 -7.37 -12.78 -33.44
C THR A 194 -6.10 -12.65 -34.28
N GLY A 195 -4.91 -12.78 -33.66
CA GLY A 195 -3.63 -12.48 -34.30
C GLY A 195 -3.35 -10.98 -34.46
N GLU A 196 -4.25 -10.10 -34.04
CA GLU A 196 -4.11 -8.65 -34.16
C GLU A 196 -3.75 -7.99 -32.82
N LYS A 197 -2.73 -7.15 -32.83
CA LYS A 197 -2.33 -6.34 -31.66
C LYS A 197 -3.39 -5.28 -31.36
N PHE A 198 -3.88 -5.26 -30.12
CA PHE A 198 -4.74 -4.18 -29.64
C PHE A 198 -3.97 -2.85 -29.64
N ARG A 199 -4.58 -1.80 -30.21
CA ARG A 199 -3.97 -0.48 -30.33
C ARG A 199 -4.55 0.48 -29.30
N THR A 200 -3.69 1.02 -28.45
CA THR A 200 -4.04 2.12 -27.55
C THR A 200 -3.87 3.46 -28.27
N ARG A 201 -4.34 4.56 -27.67
CA ARG A 201 -4.09 5.94 -28.15
C ARG A 201 -2.72 6.50 -27.73
N TYR A 202 -1.77 5.64 -27.37
CA TYR A 202 -0.39 6.01 -27.10
C TYR A 202 0.49 5.48 -28.23
N PHE A 203 1.42 6.30 -28.68
CA PHE A 203 2.37 5.92 -29.74
C PHE A 203 3.57 5.19 -29.13
N VAL A 204 3.31 4.00 -28.57
CA VAL A 204 4.36 3.14 -28.01
C VAL A 204 5.21 2.52 -29.13
N ASP A 205 6.45 2.17 -28.79
CA ASP A 205 7.40 1.50 -29.67
C ASP A 205 6.80 0.18 -30.22
N GLU A 206 7.22 -0.23 -31.43
CA GLU A 206 6.58 -1.34 -32.19
C GLU A 206 6.54 -2.67 -31.42
N GLU A 207 7.62 -2.94 -30.68
CA GLU A 207 7.76 -4.12 -29.81
C GLU A 207 6.77 -4.11 -28.64
N TYR A 208 6.29 -2.95 -28.21
CA TYR A 208 5.35 -2.79 -27.09
C TYR A 208 3.88 -2.69 -27.52
N GLN A 209 3.60 -2.60 -28.82
CA GLN A 209 2.22 -2.56 -29.31
C GLN A 209 1.46 -3.84 -28.93
N GLY A 210 0.28 -3.67 -28.32
CA GLY A 210 -0.58 -4.75 -27.85
C GLY A 210 -0.24 -5.31 -26.46
N LYS A 211 0.87 -4.88 -25.84
CA LYS A 211 1.26 -5.32 -24.49
C LYS A 211 0.57 -4.48 -23.41
N SER A 212 0.29 -5.11 -22.27
CA SER A 212 -0.13 -4.39 -21.06
C SER A 212 1.05 -3.62 -20.45
N ALA A 213 0.76 -2.65 -19.56
CA ALA A 213 1.82 -1.93 -18.84
C ALA A 213 2.71 -2.88 -18.03
N ASP A 214 2.12 -3.88 -17.36
CA ASP A 214 2.86 -4.87 -16.56
C ASP A 214 3.81 -5.70 -17.41
N ALA A 215 3.39 -6.11 -18.62
CA ALA A 215 4.23 -6.84 -19.54
C ALA A 215 5.44 -6.00 -19.99
N ILE A 216 5.23 -4.71 -20.28
CA ILE A 216 6.31 -3.79 -20.66
C ILE A 216 7.24 -3.53 -19.47
N PHE A 217 6.72 -3.33 -18.26
CA PHE A 217 7.57 -3.18 -17.06
C PHE A 217 8.44 -4.41 -16.83
N ASN A 218 7.88 -5.62 -16.94
CA ASN A 218 8.62 -6.87 -16.82
C ASN A 218 9.73 -6.97 -17.87
N GLU A 219 9.44 -6.57 -19.11
CA GLU A 219 10.40 -6.61 -20.21
C GLU A 219 11.55 -5.61 -20.01
N ILE A 220 11.25 -4.37 -19.60
CA ILE A 220 12.28 -3.37 -19.26
C ILE A 220 13.20 -3.91 -18.15
N VAL A 221 12.61 -4.49 -17.09
CA VAL A 221 13.40 -5.05 -15.98
C VAL A 221 14.22 -6.25 -16.43
N SER A 222 13.65 -7.16 -17.22
CA SER A 222 14.37 -8.33 -17.74
C SER A 222 15.53 -7.91 -18.63
N ASN A 223 15.31 -6.98 -19.56
CA ASN A 223 16.34 -6.47 -20.46
C ASN A 223 17.52 -5.88 -19.69
N VAL A 224 17.26 -5.09 -18.65
CA VAL A 224 18.34 -4.50 -17.84
C VAL A 224 19.09 -5.54 -17.02
N LEU A 225 18.39 -6.54 -16.47
CA LEU A 225 19.03 -7.64 -15.76
C LEU A 225 19.92 -8.48 -16.69
N GLU A 226 19.38 -8.88 -17.84
CA GLU A 226 20.05 -9.76 -18.80
C GLU A 226 21.29 -9.10 -19.40
N ALA A 227 21.24 -7.79 -19.66
CA ALA A 227 22.36 -7.04 -20.21
C ALA A 227 23.60 -7.05 -19.28
N ASP A 228 23.43 -7.27 -17.98
CA ASP A 228 24.52 -7.42 -16.99
C ASP A 228 24.67 -8.87 -16.46
N GLY A 229 24.05 -9.85 -17.13
CA GLY A 229 24.22 -11.28 -16.85
C GLY A 229 23.34 -11.84 -15.73
N TYR A 230 22.28 -11.13 -15.32
CA TYR A 230 21.27 -11.61 -14.39
C TYR A 230 20.04 -12.18 -15.12
N SER A 231 19.17 -12.91 -14.42
CA SER A 231 17.94 -13.47 -14.97
C SER A 231 16.80 -13.22 -13.99
N LEU A 232 15.72 -12.61 -14.47
CA LEU A 232 14.54 -12.32 -13.66
C LEU A 232 13.91 -13.61 -13.10
N GLU A 233 13.75 -14.62 -13.96
CA GLU A 233 13.24 -15.96 -13.60
C GLU A 233 14.07 -16.58 -12.48
N LYS A 234 15.41 -16.63 -12.60
CA LYS A 234 16.27 -17.21 -11.55
C LYS A 234 16.16 -16.48 -10.21
N ILE A 235 15.94 -15.17 -10.22
CA ILE A 235 15.77 -14.40 -8.99
C ILE A 235 14.42 -14.74 -8.34
N GLN A 236 13.33 -14.76 -9.13
CA GLN A 236 11.98 -15.03 -8.65
C GLN A 236 11.78 -16.48 -8.19
N ASP A 237 12.40 -17.45 -8.86
CA ASP A 237 12.31 -18.87 -8.53
C ASP A 237 13.27 -19.30 -7.41
N SER A 238 14.10 -18.38 -6.91
CA SER A 238 15.00 -18.67 -5.79
C SER A 238 14.23 -18.95 -4.50
N GLN A 239 14.87 -19.64 -3.56
CA GLN A 239 14.27 -19.92 -2.25
C GLN A 239 13.95 -18.65 -1.45
N ASP A 240 14.70 -17.57 -1.66
CA ASP A 240 14.50 -16.28 -1.02
C ASP A 240 14.73 -15.13 -2.03
N PRO A 241 13.71 -14.84 -2.87
CA PRO A 241 13.82 -13.81 -3.92
C PRO A 241 14.16 -12.44 -3.34
N ARG A 242 13.68 -12.12 -2.14
CA ARG A 242 14.00 -10.84 -1.48
C ARG A 242 15.49 -10.73 -1.18
N ARG A 243 16.11 -11.80 -0.68
CA ARG A 243 17.55 -11.84 -0.44
C ARG A 243 18.36 -11.77 -1.73
N GLU A 244 17.92 -12.43 -2.79
CA GLU A 244 18.56 -12.35 -4.10
C GLU A 244 18.48 -10.93 -4.68
N TRP A 245 17.30 -10.30 -4.67
CA TRP A 245 17.14 -8.90 -5.06
C TRP A 245 18.06 -7.97 -4.26
N ASN A 246 18.16 -8.14 -2.94
CA ASN A 246 19.05 -7.34 -2.10
C ASN A 246 20.55 -7.48 -2.47
N GLN A 247 20.95 -8.58 -3.10
CA GLN A 247 22.31 -8.77 -3.61
C GLN A 247 22.46 -8.15 -5.00
N VAL A 248 21.53 -8.42 -5.92
CA VAL A 248 21.56 -7.92 -7.30
C VAL A 248 21.54 -6.40 -7.34
N LYS A 249 20.64 -5.76 -6.58
CA LYS A 249 20.49 -4.29 -6.53
C LYS A 249 21.78 -3.54 -6.20
N LYS A 250 22.72 -4.17 -5.48
CA LYS A 250 24.00 -3.55 -5.07
C LYS A 250 25.07 -3.59 -6.17
N LYS A 251 24.90 -4.45 -7.18
CA LYS A 251 25.94 -4.77 -8.17
C LYS A 251 25.52 -4.52 -9.60
N LEU A 252 24.22 -4.56 -9.88
CA LEU A 252 23.64 -4.40 -11.21
C LEU A 252 24.12 -3.08 -11.86
N ARG A 253 24.75 -3.21 -13.02
CA ARG A 253 25.19 -2.10 -13.87
C ARG A 253 24.29 -1.97 -15.09
N TYR A 254 24.09 -0.73 -15.51
CA TYR A 254 23.33 -0.41 -16.70
C TYR A 254 24.20 -0.53 -17.94
N ARG A 255 23.89 -1.47 -18.85
CA ARG A 255 24.78 -1.86 -19.97
C ARG A 255 24.32 -1.39 -21.35
N PHE A 256 23.45 -0.40 -21.39
CA PHE A 256 23.00 0.21 -22.65
C PHE A 256 23.82 1.46 -22.96
N GLU A 257 24.01 1.73 -24.24
CA GLU A 257 24.64 2.97 -24.70
C GLU A 257 23.76 4.17 -24.32
N GLY A 258 24.37 5.21 -23.75
CA GLY A 258 23.64 6.39 -23.32
C GLY A 258 24.28 7.10 -22.13
N PRO A 259 23.61 8.12 -21.57
CA PRO A 259 24.14 8.93 -20.46
C PRO A 259 24.33 8.14 -19.16
N TYR A 260 23.74 6.94 -19.06
CA TYR A 260 23.82 6.08 -17.87
C TYR A 260 24.70 4.84 -18.04
N GLN A 261 25.39 4.69 -19.18
CA GLN A 261 26.23 3.53 -19.47
C GLN A 261 27.22 3.27 -18.32
N ASP A 262 27.29 2.01 -17.90
CA ASP A 262 28.11 1.49 -16.81
C ASP A 262 27.85 2.06 -15.41
N LYS A 263 26.86 2.95 -15.23
CA LYS A 263 26.43 3.35 -13.88
C LYS A 263 25.80 2.18 -13.14
N TYR A 264 25.86 2.21 -11.82
CA TYR A 264 25.06 1.28 -11.04
C TYR A 264 23.58 1.66 -11.17
N VAL A 265 22.70 0.67 -11.29
CA VAL A 265 21.26 0.94 -11.45
C VAL A 265 20.67 1.67 -10.24
N TYR A 266 21.23 1.48 -9.04
CA TYR A 266 20.83 2.25 -7.86
C TYR A 266 21.22 3.75 -7.91
N GLU A 267 22.04 4.17 -8.86
CA GLU A 267 22.39 5.58 -9.09
C GLU A 267 21.46 6.25 -10.11
N ILE A 268 20.53 5.48 -10.70
CA ILE A 268 19.63 5.93 -11.75
C ILE A 268 18.22 6.06 -11.16
N GLY A 269 17.55 7.17 -11.48
CA GLY A 269 16.13 7.30 -11.18
C GLY A 269 15.28 6.48 -12.17
N PHE A 270 14.23 5.83 -11.69
CA PHE A 270 13.45 4.87 -12.48
C PHE A 270 12.76 5.52 -13.68
N TRP A 271 12.24 6.74 -13.53
CA TRP A 271 11.73 7.52 -14.66
C TRP A 271 12.79 7.69 -15.74
N ASN A 272 14.00 8.11 -15.35
CA ASN A 272 15.11 8.28 -16.29
C ASN A 272 15.45 6.95 -17.00
N LEU A 273 15.48 5.84 -16.26
CA LEU A 273 15.75 4.52 -16.83
C LEU A 273 14.68 4.09 -17.84
N ILE A 274 13.39 4.24 -17.50
CA ILE A 274 12.29 3.93 -18.42
C ILE A 274 12.42 4.74 -19.71
N LYS A 275 12.73 6.03 -19.60
CA LYS A 275 12.91 6.92 -20.76
C LYS A 275 14.16 6.66 -21.59
N ASP A 276 15.18 6.02 -21.01
CA ASP A 276 16.36 5.61 -21.75
C ASP A 276 16.11 4.28 -22.48
N GLN A 277 15.24 3.41 -21.92
CA GLN A 277 14.82 2.14 -22.53
C GLN A 277 13.65 2.28 -23.51
N THR A 278 12.87 3.36 -23.44
CA THR A 278 11.61 3.51 -24.19
C THR A 278 11.36 4.96 -24.60
N SER A 279 10.37 5.18 -25.47
CA SER A 279 9.94 6.53 -25.87
C SER A 279 9.20 7.29 -24.75
N GLN A 280 9.11 8.62 -24.89
CA GLN A 280 8.29 9.47 -24.00
C GLN A 280 6.80 9.08 -24.03
N GLU A 281 6.28 8.63 -25.17
CA GLU A 281 4.90 8.15 -25.29
C GLU A 281 4.70 6.81 -24.58
N CYS A 282 5.70 5.93 -24.60
CA CYS A 282 5.67 4.68 -23.84
C CYS A 282 5.72 4.95 -22.32
N TYR A 283 6.58 5.88 -21.87
CA TYR A 283 6.58 6.33 -20.47
C TYR A 283 5.19 6.83 -20.04
N GLU A 284 4.54 7.68 -20.85
CA GLU A 284 3.20 8.18 -20.50
C GLU A 284 2.16 7.05 -20.48
N PHE A 285 2.25 6.08 -21.39
CA PHE A 285 1.41 4.90 -21.34
C PHE A 285 1.61 4.12 -20.04
N LEU A 286 2.86 3.83 -19.65
CA LEU A 286 3.20 3.12 -18.42
C LEU A 286 2.69 3.87 -17.17
N ALA A 287 2.87 5.18 -17.12
CA ALA A 287 2.45 6.02 -16.00
C ALA A 287 0.93 6.06 -15.83
N GLN A 288 0.17 6.02 -16.93
CA GLN A 288 -1.30 6.09 -16.90
C GLN A 288 -1.97 4.71 -16.82
N ALA A 289 -1.43 3.70 -17.50
CA ALA A 289 -2.01 2.36 -17.60
C ALA A 289 -1.54 1.43 -16.47
N GLY A 290 -0.37 1.67 -15.87
CA GLY A 290 0.18 0.90 -14.75
C GLY A 290 -0.53 1.13 -13.40
N GLY A 291 -1.62 1.90 -13.40
CA GLY A 291 -2.46 2.15 -12.23
C GLY A 291 -1.90 3.18 -11.24
N TYR A 292 -0.61 3.15 -10.92
CA TYR A 292 -0.03 4.06 -9.94
C TYR A 292 1.05 4.96 -10.54
N TYR A 293 0.82 6.27 -10.54
CA TYR A 293 1.85 7.23 -10.96
C TYR A 293 3.11 7.11 -10.09
N SER A 294 2.96 6.78 -8.80
CA SER A 294 4.08 6.50 -7.88
C SER A 294 5.00 5.39 -8.37
N ASN A 295 4.55 4.48 -9.23
CA ASN A 295 5.42 3.44 -9.81
C ASN A 295 6.45 4.05 -10.77
N THR A 296 6.13 5.19 -11.37
CA THR A 296 6.92 5.83 -12.45
C THR A 296 7.49 7.20 -12.07
N ILE A 297 7.44 7.57 -10.79
CA ILE A 297 8.17 8.75 -10.28
C ILE A 297 9.68 8.49 -10.35
N ASN A 298 10.49 9.53 -10.15
CA ASN A 298 11.95 9.41 -10.26
C ASN A 298 12.62 8.90 -8.96
N TRP A 299 12.08 7.81 -8.39
CA TRP A 299 12.69 7.07 -7.29
C TRP A 299 13.79 6.12 -7.78
N ASN A 300 14.49 5.45 -6.86
CA ASN A 300 15.61 4.58 -7.18
C ASN A 300 15.23 3.41 -8.11
N ALA A 301 15.87 3.27 -9.27
CA ALA A 301 15.53 2.25 -10.24
C ALA A 301 15.77 0.81 -9.73
N ALA A 302 16.86 0.59 -8.99
CA ALA A 302 17.15 -0.73 -8.43
C ALA A 302 16.08 -1.17 -7.42
N GLU A 303 15.52 -0.25 -6.62
CA GLU A 303 14.38 -0.53 -5.74
C GLU A 303 13.06 -0.71 -6.49
N ALA A 304 12.87 -0.01 -7.61
CA ALA A 304 11.67 -0.13 -8.42
C ALA A 304 11.54 -1.52 -9.07
N PHE A 305 12.65 -2.16 -9.45
CA PHE A 305 12.65 -3.45 -10.16
C PHE A 305 11.89 -4.56 -9.42
N PRO A 306 12.25 -4.96 -8.18
CA PRO A 306 11.53 -6.00 -7.45
C PRO A 306 10.06 -5.64 -7.19
N TYR A 307 9.76 -4.34 -7.04
CA TYR A 307 8.41 -3.87 -6.81
C TYR A 307 7.53 -3.99 -8.07
N MET A 308 8.07 -3.71 -9.26
CA MET A 308 7.34 -3.87 -10.54
C MET A 308 7.07 -5.32 -10.89
N VAL A 309 8.05 -6.20 -10.68
CA VAL A 309 7.98 -7.60 -11.15
C VAL A 309 7.53 -8.59 -10.07
N GLY A 310 7.55 -8.20 -8.79
CA GLY A 310 7.23 -9.09 -7.66
C GLY A 310 5.91 -8.77 -6.96
N ASP A 311 5.60 -7.49 -6.75
CA ASP A 311 4.43 -7.09 -5.94
C ASP A 311 3.14 -6.96 -6.76
N PHE A 312 3.19 -7.00 -8.10
CA PHE A 312 2.01 -6.83 -8.97
C PHE A 312 1.91 -7.78 -10.16
N ALA A 313 2.96 -8.56 -10.47
CA ALA A 313 3.05 -9.23 -11.77
C ALA A 313 2.56 -10.69 -11.80
N ASP A 314 2.49 -11.40 -10.67
CA ASP A 314 2.20 -12.83 -10.71
C ASP A 314 0.72 -13.16 -10.42
N SER A 315 0.07 -13.77 -11.42
CA SER A 315 -1.26 -14.39 -11.35
C SER A 315 -1.41 -15.47 -10.27
N THR A 316 -0.30 -15.99 -9.71
CA THR A 316 -0.32 -16.94 -8.59
C THR A 316 -0.39 -16.27 -7.22
N THR A 317 -0.20 -14.94 -7.13
CA THR A 317 -0.19 -14.21 -5.87
C THR A 317 -1.58 -14.16 -5.26
N LYS A 318 -1.77 -14.91 -4.17
CA LYS A 318 -3.03 -14.90 -3.41
C LYS A 318 -3.03 -13.72 -2.43
N TYR A 319 -3.88 -12.74 -2.73
CA TYR A 319 -4.17 -11.65 -1.83
C TYR A 319 -5.30 -12.04 -0.88
N LYS A 320 -5.09 -11.77 0.40
CA LYS A 320 -6.10 -11.89 1.44
C LYS A 320 -6.28 -10.57 2.17
N THR A 321 -7.41 -10.42 2.85
CA THR A 321 -7.67 -9.39 3.83
C THR A 321 -8.31 -10.01 5.08
N ILE A 322 -8.71 -9.20 6.04
CA ILE A 322 -9.36 -9.63 7.27
C ILE A 322 -10.84 -9.27 7.20
N GLN A 323 -11.71 -10.20 7.61
CA GLN A 323 -13.13 -9.91 7.75
C GLN A 323 -13.34 -8.73 8.70
N ASP A 324 -14.22 -7.81 8.32
CA ASP A 324 -14.53 -6.59 9.09
C ASP A 324 -13.40 -5.54 9.20
N GLY A 325 -12.29 -5.71 8.46
CA GLY A 325 -11.29 -4.66 8.28
C GLY A 325 -9.86 -5.11 8.51
N TYR A 326 -8.95 -4.63 7.65
CA TYR A 326 -7.54 -4.96 7.70
C TYR A 326 -6.80 -4.35 8.90
N ASP A 327 -7.34 -3.30 9.52
CA ASP A 327 -6.77 -2.70 10.74
C ASP A 327 -6.94 -3.55 12.01
N GLN A 328 -7.78 -4.59 11.97
CA GLN A 328 -8.03 -5.50 13.09
C GLN A 328 -6.76 -6.20 13.58
N ILE A 329 -5.76 -6.42 12.72
CA ILE A 329 -4.45 -6.91 13.13
C ILE A 329 -3.77 -5.97 14.15
N LEU A 330 -3.93 -4.67 13.99
CA LEU A 330 -3.35 -3.66 14.88
C LEU A 330 -4.14 -3.54 16.18
N VAL A 331 -5.47 -3.69 16.12
CA VAL A 331 -6.31 -3.81 17.31
C VAL A 331 -5.91 -5.03 18.14
N CYS A 332 -5.70 -6.19 17.51
CA CYS A 332 -5.25 -7.41 18.18
C CYS A 332 -3.86 -7.24 18.83
N LEU A 333 -2.91 -6.60 18.12
CA LEU A 333 -1.58 -6.29 18.67
C LEU A 333 -1.67 -5.36 19.89
N ALA A 334 -2.48 -4.30 19.81
CA ALA A 334 -2.68 -3.37 20.92
C ALA A 334 -3.31 -4.07 22.13
N ASN A 335 -4.34 -4.88 21.92
CA ASN A 335 -4.99 -5.65 22.98
C ASN A 335 -4.02 -6.63 23.65
N SER A 336 -3.24 -7.37 22.86
CA SER A 336 -2.23 -8.29 23.41
C SER A 336 -1.13 -7.58 24.18
N PHE A 337 -0.69 -6.41 23.69
CA PHE A 337 0.29 -5.58 24.39
C PHE A 337 -0.25 -5.07 25.74
N ILE A 338 -1.48 -4.55 25.76
CA ILE A 338 -2.13 -4.07 27.00
C ILE A 338 -2.37 -5.21 27.98
N GLN A 339 -2.85 -6.37 27.51
CA GLN A 339 -3.05 -7.57 28.34
C GLN A 339 -1.74 -8.07 28.96
N ALA A 340 -0.61 -7.86 28.28
CA ALA A 340 0.71 -8.18 28.81
C ALA A 340 1.29 -7.10 29.74
N GLY A 341 0.51 -6.09 30.12
CA GLY A 341 0.89 -5.03 31.06
C GLY A 341 1.61 -3.83 30.44
N GLY A 342 1.49 -3.64 29.13
CA GLY A 342 1.91 -2.41 28.45
C GLY A 342 0.83 -1.32 28.49
N ASP A 343 1.23 -0.06 28.37
CA ASP A 343 0.29 1.06 28.27
C ASP A 343 0.40 1.77 26.92
N ILE A 344 -0.74 2.24 26.38
CA ILE A 344 -0.80 3.07 25.18
C ILE A 344 -1.34 4.45 25.56
N TRP A 345 -0.53 5.48 25.33
CA TRP A 345 -0.85 6.89 25.56
C TRP A 345 -1.18 7.57 24.23
N VAL A 346 -2.44 7.94 24.04
CA VAL A 346 -2.88 8.70 22.86
C VAL A 346 -2.83 10.20 23.12
N CYS A 347 -2.91 11.00 22.06
CA CYS A 347 -2.75 12.46 22.12
C CYS A 347 -1.43 12.91 22.76
N ASN A 348 -0.38 12.10 22.61
CA ASN A 348 0.95 12.30 23.16
C ASN A 348 1.97 12.44 22.03
N ARG A 349 2.37 13.67 21.74
CA ARG A 349 3.35 13.98 20.71
C ARG A 349 4.75 14.06 21.31
N LEU A 350 5.69 13.27 20.80
CA LEU A 350 7.11 13.51 21.07
C LEU A 350 7.54 14.84 20.42
N ILE A 351 8.04 15.77 21.23
CA ILE A 351 8.52 17.08 20.76
C ILE A 351 10.03 17.04 20.48
N THR A 352 10.80 16.51 21.41
CA THR A 352 12.26 16.37 21.33
C THR A 352 12.71 15.20 22.19
N PHE A 353 13.95 14.77 22.05
CA PHE A 353 14.62 13.86 22.96
C PHE A 353 16.07 14.27 23.07
N ASP A 354 16.62 14.16 24.28
CA ASP A 354 18.02 14.42 24.55
C ASP A 354 18.60 13.20 25.24
N LYS A 355 19.87 12.90 24.96
CA LYS A 355 20.58 11.87 25.70
C LYS A 355 20.93 12.44 27.07
N ASN A 356 20.54 11.77 28.14
CA ASN A 356 21.03 12.13 29.46
C ASN A 356 22.58 12.04 29.44
N PRO A 357 23.31 13.11 29.81
CA PRO A 357 24.77 13.10 29.84
C PRO A 357 25.38 12.16 30.90
N ASP A 358 24.57 11.69 31.86
CA ASP A 358 24.99 10.74 32.90
C ASP A 358 25.36 9.34 32.38
#